data_AF-A0A8B8V2C7-F1
#
_entry.id   AF-A0A8B8V2C7-F1
#
_cell.length_a   1.000
_cell.length_b   1.000
_cell.length_c   1.000
_cell.angle_alpha   90.00
_cell.angle_beta   90.00
_cell.angle_gamma   90.00
#
_symmetry.space_group_name_H-M   'P 1'
#
loop_
_entity.id
_entity.type
_entity.pdbx_description
1 polymer ?
#
loop_
_entity_poly.entity_id
_entity_poly.type
_entity_poly.pdbx_seq_one_letter_code
_entity_poly.pdbx_strand_id
1 'polypeptide(L)'
;MNVQPMYLGESAPKELRGAVAMTSAIFTALGIVMGQVVGLRELLGGPQAWPLLLASCLVPGVLQLASLPLLPESPRYLLIDCGDSEACLAALQRLRGPADLAEELAELERERAACQGRRARRPWELFRDRALRRQVASLVVLGGVMELCGNDAVYAYASAVFSQARIPPEKVQYASIGTGGCELLAALLSCVVVERVGRRMLLMGGYGLMTCWGSVFTAALCLQSSLPWMPYLAMSCVFAFILSFGIGPAGVTGILATELFDQMTRPAAYMVCGALMWTMLFLVGLGFPFIMRQELRGHLRGIAQTQLPWGGARAPRGRAGGHPVHRTLAQQVWLGPSRPLLFPRALSIHQPCVPLFNGCLLSTYCVQAWCLAISGELERWGLGPLGAPCLEAVNRKPIKTQLQTGAGLPWQSSG
;
A
#
# COMPACT_ATOMS: atom_id res chain seq x y z
N MET A 1 10.15 -2.62 0.78
CA MET A 1 10.44 -2.68 2.23
C MET A 1 11.88 -2.27 2.43
N ASN A 2 12.08 -1.16 3.12
CA ASN A 2 13.40 -0.55 3.33
C ASN A 2 13.94 -0.99 4.70
N VAL A 3 15.26 -0.96 4.87
CA VAL A 3 15.93 -1.20 6.17
C VAL A 3 15.64 -0.07 7.17
N GLN A 4 15.25 1.10 6.64
CA GLN A 4 14.94 2.32 7.41
C GLN A 4 14.00 2.11 8.62
N PRO A 5 12.76 1.59 8.49
CA PRO A 5 11.87 1.39 9.64
C PRO A 5 12.43 0.42 10.70
N MET A 6 13.25 -0.54 10.30
CA MET A 6 13.91 -1.46 11.24
C MET A 6 14.97 -0.70 12.05
N TYR A 7 15.90 -0.02 11.38
CA TYR A 7 16.93 0.80 12.03
C TYR A 7 16.33 1.86 12.95
N LEU A 8 15.33 2.59 12.46
CA LEU A 8 14.63 3.63 13.22
C LEU A 8 13.89 3.04 14.43
N GLY A 9 13.21 1.90 14.27
CA GLY A 9 12.51 1.24 15.36
C GLY A 9 13.44 0.69 16.45
N GLU A 10 14.62 0.19 16.06
CA GLU A 10 15.63 -0.30 16.98
C GLU A 10 16.40 0.82 17.71
N SER A 11 16.54 1.98 17.07
CA SER A 11 17.22 3.16 17.63
C SER A 11 16.30 4.02 18.50
N ALA A 12 14.99 3.97 18.26
CA ALA A 12 14.00 4.77 19.00
C ALA A 12 13.74 4.22 20.41
N PRO A 13 13.49 5.11 21.39
CA PRO A 13 13.06 4.70 22.72
C PRO A 13 11.66 4.09 22.65
N LYS A 14 11.31 3.25 23.62
CA LYS A 14 10.09 2.44 23.59
C LYS A 14 8.82 3.29 23.47
N GLU A 15 8.81 4.46 24.11
CA GLU A 15 7.68 5.39 24.14
C GLU A 15 7.48 6.10 22.79
N LEU A 16 8.55 6.29 22.00
CA LEU A 16 8.50 7.01 20.72
C LEU A 16 8.58 6.08 19.50
N ARG A 17 8.76 4.78 19.71
CA ARG A 17 8.97 3.80 18.63
C ARG A 17 7.84 3.82 17.60
N GLY A 18 6.58 3.97 18.05
CA GLY A 18 5.42 4.11 17.17
C GLY A 18 5.49 5.37 16.31
N ALA A 19 5.73 6.53 16.93
CA ALA A 19 5.86 7.80 16.23
C ALA A 19 7.02 7.78 15.21
N VAL A 20 8.16 7.20 15.59
CA VAL A 20 9.33 7.05 14.72
C VAL A 20 9.04 6.12 13.54
N ALA A 21 8.35 4.99 13.74
CA ALA A 21 7.97 4.09 12.66
C ALA A 21 7.07 4.79 11.62
N MET A 22 6.16 5.65 12.10
CA MET A 22 5.24 6.42 11.24
C MET A 22 5.95 7.48 10.37
N THR A 23 7.09 8.03 10.83
CA THR A 23 7.85 9.01 10.03
C THR A 23 8.24 8.47 8.66
N SER A 24 8.51 7.17 8.54
CA SER A 24 8.88 6.55 7.26
C SER A 24 7.80 6.72 6.20
N ALA A 25 6.52 6.61 6.56
CA ALA A 25 5.41 6.79 5.63
C ALA A 25 5.29 8.26 5.20
N ILE A 26 5.41 9.19 6.16
CA ILE A 26 5.38 10.64 5.91
C ILE A 26 6.50 11.06 4.95
N PHE A 27 7.74 10.61 5.20
CA PHE A 27 8.87 10.92 4.33
C PHE A 27 8.74 10.29 2.94
N THR A 28 8.13 9.10 2.84
CA THR A 28 7.82 8.49 1.54
C THR A 28 6.83 9.35 0.75
N ALA A 29 5.74 9.78 1.40
CA ALA A 29 4.75 10.67 0.79
C ALA A 29 5.35 12.03 0.41
N LEU A 30 6.22 12.59 1.26
CA LEU A 30 6.96 13.82 0.95
C LEU A 30 7.86 13.63 -0.28
N GLY A 31 8.54 12.48 -0.39
CA GLY A 31 9.33 12.12 -1.57
C GLY A 31 8.50 12.07 -2.85
N ILE A 32 7.28 11.53 -2.78
CA ILE A 32 6.33 11.52 -3.91
C ILE A 32 6.00 12.95 -4.33
N VAL A 33 5.60 13.81 -3.38
CA VAL A 33 5.27 15.22 -3.66
C VAL A 33 6.47 15.95 -4.26
N MET A 34 7.65 15.83 -3.66
CA MET A 34 8.86 16.45 -4.15
C MET A 34 9.21 15.97 -5.57
N GLY A 35 9.09 14.67 -5.84
CA GLY A 35 9.29 14.12 -7.18
C GLY A 35 8.30 14.67 -8.20
N GLN A 36 7.02 14.80 -7.83
CA GLN A 36 5.99 15.40 -8.70
C GLN A 36 6.23 16.90 -8.95
N VAL A 37 6.69 17.64 -7.95
CA VAL A 37 7.05 19.07 -8.08
C VAL A 37 8.26 19.25 -8.99
N VAL A 38 9.34 18.50 -8.76
CA VAL A 38 10.54 18.56 -9.63
C VAL A 38 10.21 18.08 -11.05
N GLY A 39 9.25 17.17 -11.19
CA GLY A 39 8.72 16.65 -12.45
C GLY A 39 7.79 17.59 -13.21
N LEU A 40 7.52 18.80 -12.73
CA LEU A 40 6.81 19.84 -13.47
C LEU A 40 7.53 20.19 -14.78
N ARG A 41 6.77 20.50 -15.84
CA ARG A 41 7.35 20.92 -17.13
C ARG A 41 8.20 22.18 -17.01
N GLU A 42 7.86 23.07 -16.10
CA GLU A 42 8.60 24.30 -15.82
C GLU A 42 9.93 24.07 -15.11
N LEU A 43 10.12 22.91 -14.46
CA LEU A 43 11.36 22.52 -13.78
C LEU A 43 12.17 21.52 -14.63
N LEU A 44 12.08 20.22 -14.32
CA LEU A 44 12.86 19.18 -14.98
C LEU A 44 12.01 18.20 -15.80
N GLY A 45 10.69 18.38 -15.85
CA GLY A 45 9.75 17.55 -16.60
C GLY A 45 9.67 17.85 -18.11
N GLY A 46 10.57 18.68 -18.64
CA GLY A 46 10.65 18.99 -20.06
C GLY A 46 11.29 17.87 -20.91
N PRO A 47 11.05 17.82 -22.23
CA PRO A 47 11.59 16.79 -23.13
C PRO A 47 13.12 16.69 -23.15
N GLN A 48 13.82 17.76 -22.78
CA GLN A 48 15.29 17.82 -22.75
C GLN A 48 15.86 17.56 -21.35
N ALA A 49 15.07 17.80 -20.29
CA ALA A 49 15.51 17.76 -18.90
C ALA A 49 15.09 16.48 -18.14
N TRP A 50 14.30 15.60 -18.74
CA TRP A 50 13.88 14.35 -18.09
C TRP A 50 15.03 13.44 -17.59
N PRO A 51 16.24 13.39 -18.21
CA PRO A 51 17.34 12.63 -17.64
C PRO A 51 17.84 13.25 -16.34
N LEU A 52 17.81 14.59 -16.25
CA LEU A 52 18.19 15.33 -15.03
C LEU A 52 17.14 15.14 -13.92
N LEU A 53 15.85 15.02 -14.27
CA LEU A 53 14.80 14.63 -13.33
C LEU A 53 15.07 13.26 -12.70
N LEU A 54 15.53 12.28 -13.49
CA LEU A 54 15.89 10.97 -12.94
C LEU A 54 17.19 11.04 -12.14
N ALA A 55 18.15 11.84 -12.59
CA ALA A 55 19.41 12.06 -11.89
C ALA A 55 19.26 12.83 -10.58
N SER A 56 18.19 13.62 -10.38
CA SER A 56 18.00 14.39 -9.15
C SER A 56 17.88 13.50 -7.89
N CYS A 57 17.57 12.22 -8.04
CA CYS A 57 17.62 11.22 -6.97
C CYS A 57 19.04 11.04 -6.38
N LEU A 58 20.10 11.43 -7.10
CA LEU A 58 21.47 11.43 -6.59
C LEU A 58 21.64 12.40 -5.43
N VAL A 59 20.91 13.53 -5.41
CA VAL A 59 21.03 14.54 -4.36
C VAL A 59 20.71 13.96 -2.97
N PRO A 60 19.51 13.38 -2.73
CA PRO A 60 19.23 12.73 -1.45
C PRO A 60 20.11 11.50 -1.20
N GLY A 61 20.52 10.76 -2.25
CA GLY A 61 21.41 9.61 -2.11
C GLY A 61 22.80 9.98 -1.59
N VAL A 62 23.43 11.02 -2.15
CA VAL A 62 24.73 11.53 -1.70
C VAL A 62 24.61 12.14 -0.30
N LEU A 63 23.53 12.88 -0.02
CA LEU A 63 23.27 13.41 1.32
C LEU A 63 23.14 12.28 2.36
N GLN A 64 22.47 11.18 2.01
CA GLN A 64 22.38 10.01 2.86
C GLN A 64 23.75 9.37 3.07
N LEU A 65 24.54 9.16 2.00
CA LEU A 65 25.90 8.60 2.12
C LEU A 65 26.84 9.47 2.96
N ALA A 66 26.74 10.79 2.85
CA ALA A 66 27.53 11.71 3.65
C ALA A 66 27.09 11.76 5.13
N SER A 67 25.81 11.53 5.42
CA SER A 67 25.27 11.58 6.78
C SER A 67 25.34 10.24 7.52
N LEU A 68 25.37 9.09 6.83
CA LEU A 68 25.45 7.76 7.44
C LEU A 68 26.62 7.59 8.44
N PRO A 69 27.86 8.03 8.15
CA PRO A 69 28.97 7.91 9.10
C PRO A 69 28.80 8.70 10.40
N LEU A 70 27.89 9.67 10.43
CA LEU A 70 27.60 10.48 11.62
C LEU A 70 26.59 9.81 12.56
N LEU A 71 25.85 8.82 12.05
CA LEU A 71 24.82 8.10 12.79
C LEU A 71 25.45 6.87 13.49
N PRO A 72 25.09 6.60 14.76
CA PRO A 72 25.52 5.37 15.43
C PRO A 72 24.85 4.15 14.80
N GLU A 73 25.52 3.01 14.87
CA GLU A 73 24.90 1.72 14.54
C GLU A 73 23.75 1.38 15.51
N SER A 74 22.83 0.51 15.08
CA SER A 74 21.69 0.10 15.90
C SER A 74 22.16 -0.55 17.22
N PRO A 75 21.75 -0.03 18.41
CA PRO A 75 22.15 -0.61 19.70
C PRO A 75 21.74 -2.08 19.85
N ARG A 76 20.57 -2.44 19.31
CA ARG A 76 20.06 -3.82 19.30
C ARG A 76 20.95 -4.74 18.49
N TYR A 77 21.36 -4.30 17.29
CA TYR A 77 22.27 -5.06 16.44
C TYR A 77 23.62 -5.28 17.14
N LEU A 78 24.20 -4.22 17.71
CA LEU A 78 25.48 -4.29 18.42
C LEU A 78 25.45 -5.28 19.59
N LEU A 79 24.40 -5.27 20.41
CA LEU A 79 24.32 -6.14 21.57
C LEU A 79 23.89 -7.58 21.24
N ILE A 80 22.87 -7.77 20.39
CA ILE A 80 22.26 -9.07 20.15
C ILE A 80 23.03 -9.85 19.08
N ASP A 81 23.37 -9.22 17.97
CA ASP A 81 24.00 -9.89 16.83
C ASP A 81 25.54 -9.86 16.91
N CYS A 82 26.13 -8.74 17.32
CA CYS A 82 27.59 -8.62 17.48
C CYS A 82 28.10 -9.04 18.88
N GLY A 83 27.24 -8.96 19.90
CA GLY A 83 27.62 -9.28 21.28
C GLY A 83 28.46 -8.21 21.98
N ASP A 84 28.54 -7.00 21.43
CA ASP A 84 29.38 -5.90 21.90
C ASP A 84 28.58 -4.94 22.80
N SER A 85 28.71 -5.14 24.11
CA SER A 85 28.04 -4.33 25.11
C SER A 85 28.60 -2.90 25.22
N GLU A 86 29.90 -2.70 24.96
CA GLU A 86 30.53 -1.38 25.06
C GLU A 86 30.09 -0.48 23.92
N ALA A 87 30.11 -1.00 22.68
CA ALA A 87 29.62 -0.28 21.52
C ALA A 87 28.12 0.03 21.63
N CYS A 88 27.32 -0.91 22.16
CA CYS A 88 25.89 -0.68 22.43
C CYS A 88 25.68 0.49 23.41
N LEU A 89 26.44 0.54 24.50
CA LEU A 89 26.32 1.60 25.51
C LEU A 89 26.75 2.96 24.93
N ALA A 90 27.83 3.00 24.15
CA ALA A 90 28.26 4.21 23.45
C ALA A 90 27.20 4.71 22.44
N ALA A 91 26.58 3.81 21.69
CA ALA A 91 25.50 4.14 20.75
C ALA A 91 24.26 4.69 21.49
N LEU A 92 23.83 4.06 22.59
CA LEU A 92 22.72 4.53 23.42
C LEU A 92 23.00 5.91 24.02
N GLN A 93 24.20 6.14 24.56
CA GLN A 93 24.60 7.46 25.08
C GLN A 93 24.55 8.54 24.00
N ARG A 94 24.96 8.22 22.77
CA ARG A 94 24.89 9.15 21.64
C ARG A 94 23.44 9.45 21.21
N LEU A 95 22.54 8.46 21.28
CA LEU A 95 21.14 8.60 20.89
C LEU A 95 20.25 9.25 21.96
N ARG A 96 20.55 9.01 23.24
CA ARG A 96 19.73 9.45 24.40
C ARG A 96 20.32 10.65 25.14
N GLY A 97 21.61 10.93 24.95
CA GLY A 97 22.34 11.91 25.73
C GLY A 97 22.76 11.37 27.11
N PRO A 98 23.12 12.26 28.06
CA PRO A 98 23.57 11.89 29.40
C PRO A 98 22.39 11.50 30.31
N ALA A 99 21.67 10.44 29.94
CA ALA A 99 20.58 9.86 30.71
C ALA A 99 21.04 8.59 31.43
N ASP A 100 20.31 8.18 32.48
CA ASP A 100 20.48 6.86 33.06
C ASP A 100 19.92 5.80 32.09
N LEU A 101 20.81 4.95 31.59
CA LEU A 101 20.51 3.92 30.58
C LEU A 101 20.41 2.52 31.19
N ALA A 102 20.52 2.38 32.51
CA ALA A 102 20.56 1.08 33.17
C ALA A 102 19.31 0.24 32.89
N GLU A 103 18.13 0.88 32.85
CA GLU A 103 16.87 0.19 32.57
C GLU A 103 16.76 -0.29 31.11
N GLU A 104 17.10 0.58 30.15
CA GLU A 104 17.08 0.25 28.70
C GLU A 104 18.10 -0.84 28.35
N LEU A 105 19.30 -0.78 28.96
CA LEU A 105 20.32 -1.81 28.79
C LEU A 105 19.88 -3.14 29.39
N ALA A 106 19.33 -3.15 30.60
CA ALA A 106 18.80 -4.36 31.22
C ALA A 106 17.65 -4.98 30.40
N GLU A 107 16.82 -4.16 29.74
CA GLU A 107 15.80 -4.66 28.81
C GLU A 107 16.42 -5.34 27.59
N LEU A 108 17.42 -4.71 26.96
CA LEU A 108 18.14 -5.28 25.81
C LEU A 108 18.87 -6.58 26.17
N GLU A 109 19.44 -6.68 27.37
CA GLU A 109 20.06 -7.92 27.86
C GLU A 109 19.04 -9.04 28.07
N ARG A 110 17.84 -8.72 28.58
CA ARG A 110 16.75 -9.70 28.68
C ARG A 110 16.29 -10.16 27.29
N GLU A 111 16.20 -9.25 26.32
CA GLU A 111 15.90 -9.60 24.93
C GLU A 111 16.99 -10.49 24.32
N ARG A 112 18.27 -10.19 24.56
CA ARG A 112 19.41 -11.02 24.15
C ARG A 112 19.31 -12.42 24.75
N ALA A 113 19.07 -12.54 26.06
CA ALA A 113 18.93 -13.82 26.74
C ALA A 113 17.75 -14.64 26.19
N ALA A 114 16.63 -13.99 25.84
CA ALA A 114 15.49 -14.64 25.20
C ALA A 114 15.79 -15.12 23.76
N CYS A 115 16.74 -14.46 23.08
CA CYS A 115 17.20 -14.82 21.73
C CYS A 115 18.37 -15.82 21.74
N GLN A 116 19.11 -15.97 22.85
CA GLN A 116 20.23 -16.89 22.95
C GLN A 116 19.79 -18.33 22.66
N GLY A 117 20.51 -18.99 21.74
CA GLY A 117 20.21 -20.35 21.28
C GLY A 117 19.07 -20.44 20.23
N ARG A 118 18.47 -19.31 19.84
CA ARG A 118 17.43 -19.25 18.79
C ARG A 118 17.98 -18.55 17.55
N ARG A 119 17.88 -19.20 16.40
CA ARG A 119 18.27 -18.62 15.10
C ARG A 119 17.08 -17.89 14.46
N ALA A 120 17.33 -16.79 13.75
CA ALA A 120 16.35 -16.19 12.84
C ALA A 120 15.81 -17.26 11.87
N ARG A 121 14.48 -17.37 11.77
CA ARG A 121 13.84 -18.40 10.95
C ARG A 121 14.08 -18.14 9.48
N ARG A 122 14.28 -19.20 8.70
CA ARG A 122 14.39 -19.09 7.25
C ARG A 122 12.99 -18.91 6.62
N PRO A 123 12.85 -18.22 5.47
CA PRO A 123 11.55 -17.99 4.83
C PRO A 123 10.71 -19.26 4.62
N TRP A 124 11.33 -20.38 4.25
CA TRP A 124 10.62 -21.66 4.06
C TRP A 124 10.12 -22.30 5.37
N GLU A 125 10.71 -21.96 6.52
CA GLU A 125 10.28 -22.47 7.82
C GLU A 125 8.95 -21.86 8.25
N LEU A 126 8.65 -20.64 7.80
CA LEU A 126 7.36 -19.98 8.06
C LEU A 126 6.21 -20.73 7.38
N PHE A 127 6.41 -21.24 6.17
CA PHE A 127 5.40 -22.03 5.46
C PHE A 127 5.26 -23.46 6.01
N ARG A 128 6.31 -24.01 6.62
CA ARG A 128 6.26 -25.36 7.21
C ARG A 128 5.55 -25.37 8.56
N ASP A 129 5.73 -24.34 9.37
CA ASP A 129 5.17 -24.26 10.71
C ASP A 129 3.64 -24.05 10.69
N ARG A 130 2.89 -25.02 11.21
CA ARG A 130 1.41 -24.97 11.23
C ARG A 130 0.88 -23.79 12.06
N ALA A 131 1.61 -23.33 13.08
CA ALA A 131 1.19 -22.19 13.89
C ALA A 131 1.28 -20.86 13.11
N LEU A 132 2.29 -20.73 12.24
CA LEU A 132 2.58 -19.50 11.49
C LEU A 132 1.86 -19.44 10.13
N ARG A 133 1.42 -20.58 9.58
CA ARG A 133 0.75 -20.63 8.26
C ARG A 133 -0.40 -19.64 8.12
N ARG A 134 -1.21 -19.44 9.16
CA ARG A 134 -2.34 -18.51 9.13
C ARG A 134 -1.89 -17.04 9.17
N GLN A 135 -0.80 -16.73 9.87
CA GLN A 135 -0.16 -15.41 9.82
C GLN A 135 0.34 -15.10 8.42
N VAL A 136 1.08 -16.06 7.85
CA VAL A 136 1.69 -15.92 6.54
C VAL A 136 0.62 -15.80 5.46
N ALA A 137 -0.43 -16.61 5.52
CA ALA A 137 -1.57 -16.50 4.60
C ALA A 137 -2.23 -15.13 4.70
N SER A 138 -2.41 -14.60 5.92
CA SER A 138 -2.98 -13.27 6.14
C SER A 138 -2.11 -12.17 5.53
N LEU A 139 -0.79 -12.25 5.76
CA LEU A 139 0.17 -11.31 5.22
C LEU A 139 0.21 -11.34 3.68
N VAL A 140 0.14 -12.53 3.09
CA VAL A 140 0.09 -12.74 1.63
C VAL A 140 -1.19 -12.15 1.04
N VAL A 141 -2.34 -12.39 1.66
CA VAL A 141 -3.62 -11.85 1.19
C VAL A 141 -3.63 -10.33 1.31
N LEU A 142 -3.26 -9.78 2.46
CA LEU A 142 -3.26 -8.33 2.68
C LEU A 142 -2.26 -7.60 1.78
N GLY A 143 -1.03 -8.11 1.67
CA GLY A 143 -0.01 -7.53 0.80
C GLY A 143 -0.39 -7.64 -0.68
N GLY A 144 -0.94 -8.78 -1.11
CA GLY A 144 -1.42 -8.94 -2.48
C GLY A 144 -2.59 -8.02 -2.82
N VAL A 145 -3.57 -7.91 -1.92
CA VAL A 145 -4.73 -7.03 -2.11
C VAL A 145 -4.34 -5.56 -2.12
N MET A 146 -3.37 -5.16 -1.30
CA MET A 146 -2.84 -3.79 -1.26
C MET A 146 -2.27 -3.35 -2.62
N GLU A 147 -1.54 -4.23 -3.32
CA GLU A 147 -1.01 -3.92 -4.66
C GLU A 147 -2.09 -4.02 -5.75
N LEU A 148 -2.99 -5.00 -5.64
CA LEU A 148 -4.05 -5.24 -6.64
C LEU A 148 -5.19 -4.22 -6.61
N CYS A 149 -5.29 -3.39 -5.57
CA CYS A 149 -6.26 -2.29 -5.53
C CYS A 149 -5.97 -1.20 -6.59
N GLY A 150 -4.78 -1.22 -7.20
CA GLY A 150 -4.45 -0.39 -8.37
C GLY A 150 -4.01 1.04 -8.05
N ASN A 151 -3.72 1.34 -6.79
CA ASN A 151 -3.18 2.63 -6.38
C ASN A 151 -1.88 2.99 -7.13
N ASP A 152 -0.93 2.05 -7.25
CA ASP A 152 0.31 2.29 -7.99
C ASP A 152 0.10 2.48 -9.49
N ALA A 153 -0.94 1.86 -10.07
CA ALA A 153 -1.32 2.13 -11.45
C ALA A 153 -1.85 3.56 -11.61
N VAL A 154 -2.61 4.07 -10.65
CA VAL A 154 -3.05 5.47 -10.64
C VAL A 154 -1.84 6.42 -10.59
N TYR A 155 -0.81 6.12 -9.80
CA TYR A 155 0.42 6.94 -9.77
C TYR A 155 1.23 6.83 -11.06
N ALA A 156 1.52 5.62 -11.51
CA ALA A 156 2.34 5.38 -12.70
C ALA A 156 1.71 5.95 -13.99
N TYR A 157 0.37 5.96 -14.06
CA TYR A 157 -0.38 6.41 -15.23
C TYR A 157 -1.22 7.65 -14.94
N ALA A 158 -0.90 8.43 -13.90
CA ALA A 158 -1.70 9.59 -13.46
C ALA A 158 -1.98 10.57 -14.60
N SER A 159 -0.97 10.90 -15.41
CA SER A 159 -1.14 11.80 -16.55
C SER A 159 -2.09 11.25 -17.60
N ALA A 160 -2.06 9.94 -17.87
CA ALA A 160 -2.97 9.29 -18.80
C ALA A 160 -4.40 9.23 -18.26
N VAL A 161 -4.56 8.92 -16.96
CA VAL A 161 -5.86 8.88 -16.27
C VAL A 161 -6.53 10.26 -16.32
N PHE A 162 -5.82 11.32 -15.95
CA PHE A 162 -6.36 12.69 -16.00
C PHE A 162 -6.60 13.19 -17.42
N SER A 163 -5.76 12.81 -18.39
CA SER A 163 -5.98 13.13 -19.81
C SER A 163 -7.25 12.46 -20.34
N GLN A 164 -7.50 11.20 -19.96
CA GLN A 164 -8.74 10.49 -20.33
C GLN A 164 -9.99 11.09 -19.67
N ALA A 165 -9.85 11.66 -18.48
CA ALA A 165 -10.91 12.43 -17.83
C ALA A 165 -11.16 13.81 -18.51
N ARG A 166 -10.47 14.12 -19.62
CA ARG A 166 -10.51 15.40 -20.35
C ARG A 166 -10.04 16.60 -19.52
N ILE A 167 -9.15 16.38 -18.56
CA ILE A 167 -8.47 17.50 -17.89
C ILE A 167 -7.51 18.15 -18.90
N PRO A 168 -7.52 19.49 -19.04
CA PRO A 168 -6.60 20.17 -19.93
C PRO A 168 -5.14 19.82 -19.63
N PRO A 169 -4.30 19.59 -20.66
CA PRO A 169 -2.94 19.08 -20.49
C PRO A 169 -2.05 19.99 -19.63
N GLU A 170 -2.31 21.30 -19.63
CA GLU A 170 -1.62 22.27 -18.78
C GLU A 170 -1.96 22.12 -17.29
N LYS A 171 -3.11 21.52 -16.95
CA LYS A 171 -3.55 21.29 -15.56
C LYS A 171 -3.20 19.88 -15.05
N VAL A 172 -2.91 18.93 -15.96
CA VAL A 172 -2.69 17.53 -15.60
C VAL A 172 -1.52 17.35 -14.62
N GLN A 173 -0.41 18.05 -14.81
CA GLN A 173 0.74 17.92 -13.91
C GLN A 173 0.47 18.49 -12.51
N TYR A 174 -0.28 19.60 -12.42
CA TYR A 174 -0.73 20.14 -11.14
C TYR A 174 -1.74 19.21 -10.44
N ALA A 175 -2.62 18.57 -11.20
CA ALA A 175 -3.51 17.55 -10.66
C ALA A 175 -2.72 16.34 -10.13
N SER A 176 -1.64 15.93 -10.79
CA SER A 176 -0.72 14.91 -10.28
C SER A 176 -0.06 15.33 -8.97
N ILE A 177 0.42 16.57 -8.82
CA ILE A 177 0.94 17.05 -7.52
C ILE A 177 -0.14 16.96 -6.43
N GLY A 178 -1.39 17.26 -6.79
CA GLY A 178 -2.53 17.08 -5.90
C GLY A 178 -2.66 15.65 -5.36
N THR A 179 -2.36 14.63 -6.17
CA THR A 179 -2.39 13.23 -5.71
C THR A 179 -1.33 12.95 -4.65
N GLY A 180 -0.10 13.45 -4.81
CA GLY A 180 0.93 13.33 -3.78
C GLY A 180 0.59 14.14 -2.52
N GLY A 181 -0.03 15.31 -2.68
CA GLY A 181 -0.52 16.10 -1.55
C GLY A 181 -1.57 15.35 -0.73
N CYS A 182 -2.49 14.66 -1.41
CA CYS A 182 -3.45 13.76 -0.78
C CYS A 182 -2.77 12.62 -0.02
N GLU A 183 -1.73 12.00 -0.60
CA GLU A 183 -0.95 10.95 0.07
C GLU A 183 -0.28 11.47 1.35
N LEU A 184 0.34 12.65 1.28
CA LEU A 184 1.00 13.26 2.43
C LEU A 184 0.01 13.58 3.53
N LEU A 185 -1.15 14.14 3.17
CA LEU A 185 -2.23 14.38 4.12
C LEU A 185 -2.75 13.07 4.72
N ALA A 186 -2.95 12.04 3.89
CA ALA A 186 -3.40 10.73 4.35
C ALA A 186 -2.40 10.08 5.31
N ALA A 187 -1.10 10.16 5.02
CA ALA A 187 -0.04 9.66 5.88
C ALA A 187 -0.02 10.36 7.25
N LEU A 188 -0.21 11.70 7.27
CA LEU A 188 -0.32 12.45 8.53
C LEU A 188 -1.57 12.07 9.32
N LEU A 189 -2.72 11.94 8.65
CA LEU A 189 -3.98 11.57 9.28
C LEU A 189 -3.98 10.13 9.79
N SER A 190 -3.42 9.19 9.03
CA SER A 190 -3.39 7.77 9.38
C SER A 190 -2.67 7.54 10.71
N CYS A 191 -1.61 8.31 10.98
CA CYS A 191 -0.86 8.24 12.24
C CYS A 191 -1.77 8.44 13.46
N VAL A 192 -2.65 9.43 13.42
CA VAL A 192 -3.56 9.76 14.54
C VAL A 192 -4.77 8.83 14.56
N VAL A 193 -5.26 8.45 13.39
CA VAL A 193 -6.52 7.72 13.25
C VAL A 193 -6.35 6.22 13.55
N VAL A 194 -5.21 5.62 13.21
CA VAL A 194 -4.90 4.21 13.48
C VAL A 194 -5.02 3.87 14.97
N GLU A 195 -4.53 4.77 15.83
CA GLU A 195 -4.57 4.56 17.28
C GLU A 195 -5.98 4.70 17.87
N ARG A 196 -6.86 5.50 17.26
CA ARG A 196 -8.20 5.79 17.79
C ARG A 196 -9.29 4.82 17.33
N VAL A 197 -9.25 4.43 16.05
CA VAL A 197 -10.35 3.70 15.40
C VAL A 197 -10.04 2.20 15.30
N GLY A 198 -8.76 1.83 15.35
CA GLY A 198 -8.30 0.45 15.28
C GLY A 198 -8.12 -0.04 13.83
N ARG A 199 -7.27 -1.07 13.70
CA ARG A 199 -6.70 -1.52 12.43
C ARG A 199 -7.75 -2.12 11.49
N ARG A 200 -8.62 -3.01 12.01
CA ARG A 200 -9.64 -3.72 11.21
C ARG A 200 -10.65 -2.76 10.57
N MET A 201 -11.13 -1.79 11.35
CA MET A 201 -12.12 -0.83 10.88
C MET A 201 -11.51 0.11 9.82
N LEU A 202 -10.24 0.51 9.98
CA LEU A 202 -9.52 1.28 8.96
C LEU A 202 -9.30 0.51 7.66
N LEU A 203 -8.93 -0.76 7.73
CA LEU A 203 -8.77 -1.58 6.54
C LEU A 203 -10.09 -1.73 5.79
N MET A 204 -11.15 -2.17 6.47
CA MET A 204 -12.46 -2.35 5.85
C MET A 204 -13.03 -1.02 5.34
N GLY A 205 -12.96 0.04 6.13
CA GLY A 205 -13.44 1.37 5.77
C GLY A 205 -12.67 1.96 4.59
N GLY A 206 -11.33 1.85 4.60
CA GLY A 206 -10.47 2.32 3.52
C GLY A 206 -10.76 1.63 2.20
N TYR A 207 -10.77 0.29 2.15
CA TYR A 207 -11.12 -0.45 0.94
C TYR A 207 -12.57 -0.23 0.49
N GLY A 208 -13.51 -0.07 1.43
CA GLY A 208 -14.91 0.26 1.13
C GLY A 208 -15.05 1.63 0.46
N LEU A 209 -14.38 2.65 1.01
CA LEU A 209 -14.34 3.99 0.44
C LEU A 209 -13.64 4.02 -0.92
N MET A 210 -12.53 3.29 -1.09
CA MET A 210 -11.85 3.17 -2.38
C MET A 210 -12.78 2.60 -3.45
N THR A 211 -13.52 1.54 -3.14
CA THR A 211 -14.49 0.95 -4.08
C THR A 211 -15.65 1.89 -4.38
N CYS A 212 -16.14 2.64 -3.38
CA CYS A 212 -17.15 3.68 -3.58
C CYS A 212 -16.65 4.76 -4.55
N TRP A 213 -15.51 5.38 -4.24
CA TRP A 213 -14.93 6.45 -5.08
C TRP A 213 -14.51 5.96 -6.46
N GLY A 214 -14.01 4.72 -6.58
CA GLY A 214 -13.71 4.08 -7.87
C GLY A 214 -14.97 3.83 -8.71
N SER A 215 -16.10 3.49 -8.08
CA SER A 215 -17.40 3.36 -8.75
C SER A 215 -17.86 4.71 -9.31
N VAL A 216 -17.81 5.75 -8.47
CA VAL A 216 -18.21 7.11 -8.85
C VAL A 216 -17.30 7.65 -9.95
N PHE A 217 -15.99 7.41 -9.85
CA PHE A 217 -15.01 7.77 -10.89
C PHE A 217 -15.36 7.13 -12.23
N THR A 218 -15.66 5.82 -12.24
CA THR A 218 -16.03 5.10 -13.47
C THR A 218 -17.33 5.65 -14.06
N ALA A 219 -18.34 5.90 -13.22
CA ALA A 219 -19.59 6.51 -13.66
C ALA A 219 -19.35 7.92 -14.24
N ALA A 220 -18.49 8.72 -13.61
CA ALA A 220 -18.11 10.05 -14.11
C ALA A 220 -17.44 9.97 -15.49
N LEU A 221 -16.55 8.99 -15.71
CA LEU A 221 -15.95 8.78 -17.04
C LEU A 221 -16.98 8.35 -18.09
N CYS A 222 -18.00 7.56 -17.72
CA CYS A 222 -19.07 7.17 -18.63
C CYS A 222 -19.98 8.33 -19.01
N LEU A 223 -20.23 9.26 -18.09
CA LEU A 223 -21.09 10.44 -18.29
C LEU A 223 -20.31 11.69 -18.74
N GLN A 224 -19.02 11.56 -19.07
CA GLN A 224 -18.15 12.68 -19.42
C GLN A 224 -18.64 13.51 -20.62
N SER A 225 -19.40 12.92 -21.54
CA SER A 225 -19.93 13.59 -22.73
C SER A 225 -21.21 14.38 -22.46
N SER A 226 -21.85 14.16 -21.32
CA SER A 226 -23.18 14.71 -21.02
C SER A 226 -23.11 16.01 -20.22
N LEU A 227 -22.05 16.23 -19.43
CA LEU A 227 -21.97 17.35 -18.48
C LEU A 227 -20.55 17.96 -18.43
N PRO A 228 -20.42 19.30 -18.52
CA PRO A 228 -19.11 19.97 -18.61
C PRO A 228 -18.29 19.94 -17.30
N TRP A 229 -18.92 19.70 -16.14
CA TRP A 229 -18.25 19.67 -14.84
C TRP A 229 -17.73 18.27 -14.43
N MET A 230 -18.04 17.24 -15.22
CA MET A 230 -17.71 15.84 -14.93
C MET A 230 -16.20 15.56 -14.78
N PRO A 231 -15.28 16.21 -15.53
CA PRO A 231 -13.84 16.07 -15.33
C PRO A 231 -13.36 16.44 -13.92
N TYR A 232 -13.96 17.47 -13.30
CA TYR A 232 -13.61 17.92 -11.94
C TYR A 232 -14.14 16.96 -10.87
N LEU A 233 -15.28 16.32 -11.12
CA LEU A 233 -15.76 15.23 -10.28
C LEU A 233 -14.80 14.04 -10.34
N ALA A 234 -14.39 13.63 -11.56
CA ALA A 234 -13.45 12.54 -11.74
C ALA A 234 -12.12 12.79 -11.03
N MET A 235 -11.59 14.03 -11.11
CA MET A 235 -10.40 14.46 -10.36
C MET A 235 -10.60 14.34 -8.84
N SER A 236 -11.72 14.85 -8.32
CA SER A 236 -12.06 14.74 -6.89
C SER A 236 -12.17 13.29 -6.43
N CYS A 237 -12.73 12.40 -7.25
CA CYS A 237 -12.81 10.97 -6.93
C CYS A 237 -11.44 10.31 -6.85
N VAL A 238 -10.49 10.66 -7.72
CA VAL A 238 -9.11 10.16 -7.65
C VAL A 238 -8.43 10.62 -6.35
N PHE A 239 -8.62 11.87 -5.95
CA PHE A 239 -8.09 12.38 -4.68
C PHE A 239 -8.70 11.67 -3.48
N ALA A 240 -10.02 11.50 -3.45
CA ALA A 240 -10.70 10.78 -2.39
C ALA A 240 -10.32 9.29 -2.34
N PHE A 241 -10.06 8.67 -3.49
CA PHE A 241 -9.56 7.30 -3.61
C PHE A 241 -8.19 7.16 -2.93
N ILE A 242 -7.25 8.06 -3.24
CA ILE A 242 -5.90 8.05 -2.68
C ILE A 242 -5.92 8.36 -1.18
N LEU A 243 -6.72 9.34 -0.74
CA LEU A 243 -6.91 9.62 0.68
C LEU A 243 -7.42 8.38 1.44
N SER A 244 -8.37 7.65 0.85
CA SER A 244 -8.92 6.42 1.44
C SER A 244 -7.88 5.31 1.53
N PHE A 245 -7.05 5.17 0.49
CA PHE A 245 -5.93 4.22 0.47
C PHE A 245 -4.88 4.54 1.55
N GLY A 246 -4.46 5.80 1.63
CA GLY A 246 -3.44 6.25 2.58
C GLY A 246 -3.88 6.12 4.04
N ILE A 247 -5.14 6.49 4.35
CA ILE A 247 -5.69 6.39 5.71
C ILE A 247 -5.91 4.93 6.13
N GLY A 248 -6.34 4.06 5.22
CA GLY A 248 -6.67 2.66 5.52
C GLY A 248 -5.55 1.69 5.14
N PRO A 249 -5.60 1.09 3.93
CA PRO A 249 -4.66 0.06 3.48
C PRO A 249 -3.18 0.36 3.73
N ALA A 250 -2.68 1.53 3.31
CA ALA A 250 -1.26 1.85 3.39
C ALA A 250 -0.80 2.03 4.84
N GLY A 251 -1.54 2.81 5.63
CA GLY A 251 -1.21 3.07 7.04
C GLY A 251 -1.27 1.82 7.91
N VAL A 252 -2.22 0.91 7.67
CA VAL A 252 -2.40 -0.27 8.53
C VAL A 252 -1.50 -1.44 8.14
N THR A 253 -1.34 -1.74 6.86
CA THR A 253 -0.68 -2.98 6.40
C THR A 253 0.79 -3.06 6.82
N GLY A 254 1.50 -1.92 6.83
CA GLY A 254 2.90 -1.86 7.25
C GLY A 254 3.10 -2.19 8.74
N ILE A 255 2.21 -1.70 9.60
CA ILE A 255 2.25 -1.92 11.06
C ILE A 255 1.81 -3.34 11.39
N LEU A 256 0.79 -3.83 10.72
CA LEU A 256 0.22 -5.15 10.96
C LEU A 256 1.27 -6.27 10.79
N ALA A 257 2.22 -6.13 9.86
CA ALA A 257 3.33 -7.05 9.72
C ALA A 257 4.26 -7.11 10.96
N THR A 258 4.43 -5.99 11.68
CA THR A 258 5.20 -5.97 12.94
C THR A 258 4.45 -6.58 14.12
N GLU A 259 3.11 -6.46 14.13
CA GLU A 259 2.24 -6.93 15.20
C GLU A 259 1.96 -8.44 15.10
N LEU A 260 1.87 -9.00 13.88
CA LEU A 260 1.62 -10.44 13.70
C LEU A 260 2.83 -11.33 13.96
N PHE A 261 4.05 -10.81 13.81
CA PHE A 261 5.26 -11.61 13.82
C PHE A 261 6.24 -11.18 14.92
N ASP A 262 6.65 -12.17 15.71
CA ASP A 262 7.70 -12.03 16.70
C ASP A 262 9.05 -11.67 16.04
N GLN A 263 9.96 -11.10 16.84
CA GLN A 263 11.28 -10.62 16.39
C GLN A 263 12.04 -11.65 15.53
N MET A 264 11.91 -12.95 15.83
CA MET A 264 12.65 -14.02 15.16
C MET A 264 12.07 -14.45 13.80
N THR A 265 10.78 -14.21 13.57
CA THR A 265 10.08 -14.58 12.32
C THR A 265 9.83 -13.37 11.43
N ARG A 266 9.83 -12.16 12.00
CA ARG A 266 9.56 -10.90 11.31
C ARG A 266 10.48 -10.63 10.11
N PRO A 267 11.81 -10.82 10.15
CA PRO A 267 12.67 -10.59 8.99
C PRO A 267 12.28 -11.47 7.79
N ALA A 268 12.01 -12.75 8.05
CA ALA A 268 11.59 -13.69 7.02
C ALA A 268 10.17 -13.41 6.49
N ALA A 269 9.24 -13.00 7.36
CA ALA A 269 7.91 -12.56 6.96
C ALA A 269 7.97 -11.33 6.05
N TYR A 270 8.82 -10.35 6.39
CA TYR A 270 9.06 -9.17 5.57
C TYR A 270 9.68 -9.50 4.22
N MET A 271 10.63 -10.43 4.16
CA MET A 271 11.18 -10.89 2.87
C MET A 271 10.09 -11.48 1.97
N VAL A 272 9.25 -12.37 2.52
CA VAL A 272 8.17 -13.03 1.76
C VAL A 272 7.13 -12.00 1.30
N CYS A 273 6.67 -11.15 2.20
CA CYS A 273 5.67 -10.11 1.91
C CYS A 273 6.21 -9.11 0.89
N GLY A 274 7.43 -8.59 1.12
CA GLY A 274 8.07 -7.67 0.21
C GLY A 274 8.26 -8.26 -1.18
N ALA A 275 8.76 -9.50 -1.29
CA ALA A 275 8.91 -10.17 -2.57
C ALA A 275 7.57 -10.32 -3.31
N LEU A 276 6.50 -10.69 -2.58
CA LEU A 276 5.15 -10.78 -3.14
C LEU A 276 4.66 -9.42 -3.63
N MET A 277 4.77 -8.38 -2.79
CA MET A 277 4.33 -7.02 -3.13
C MET A 277 5.04 -6.51 -4.39
N TRP A 278 6.37 -6.61 -4.44
CA TRP A 278 7.14 -6.20 -5.62
C TRP A 278 6.79 -7.00 -6.87
N THR A 279 6.51 -8.31 -6.71
CA THR A 279 6.08 -9.14 -7.83
C THR A 279 4.70 -8.70 -8.34
N MET A 280 3.76 -8.42 -7.44
CA MET A 280 2.43 -7.92 -7.81
C MET A 280 2.50 -6.54 -8.45
N LEU A 281 3.29 -5.63 -7.88
CA LEU A 281 3.56 -4.30 -8.46
C LEU A 281 4.10 -4.42 -9.89
N PHE A 282 5.06 -5.31 -10.12
CA PHE A 282 5.60 -5.58 -11.45
C PHE A 282 4.53 -6.10 -12.42
N LEU A 283 3.71 -7.06 -11.98
CA LEU A 283 2.62 -7.62 -12.78
C LEU A 283 1.56 -6.58 -13.12
N VAL A 284 1.15 -5.75 -12.15
CA VAL A 284 0.20 -4.66 -12.36
C VAL A 284 0.79 -3.60 -13.30
N GLY A 285 2.04 -3.19 -13.06
CA GLY A 285 2.74 -2.20 -13.87
C GLY A 285 2.90 -2.61 -15.33
N LEU A 286 3.23 -3.89 -15.59
CA LEU A 286 3.30 -4.44 -16.94
C LEU A 286 1.92 -4.72 -17.55
N GLY A 287 0.97 -5.23 -16.76
CA GLY A 287 -0.35 -5.64 -17.23
C GLY A 287 -1.24 -4.45 -17.59
N PHE A 288 -1.17 -3.37 -16.82
CA PHE A 288 -2.07 -2.22 -16.95
C PHE A 288 -2.08 -1.59 -18.36
N PRO A 289 -0.93 -1.34 -19.03
CA PRO A 289 -0.90 -0.88 -20.42
C PRO A 289 -1.59 -1.81 -21.41
N PHE A 290 -1.49 -3.13 -21.24
CA PHE A 290 -2.12 -4.09 -22.14
C PHE A 290 -3.64 -4.04 -22.00
N ILE A 291 -4.13 -3.93 -20.78
CA ILE A 291 -5.56 -3.83 -20.52
C ILE A 291 -6.11 -2.51 -21.10
N MET A 292 -5.40 -1.40 -20.90
CA MET A 292 -5.74 -0.10 -21.50
C MET A 292 -5.76 -0.15 -23.04
N ARG A 293 -4.81 -0.86 -23.68
CA ARG A 293 -4.75 -0.97 -25.16
C ARG A 293 -5.76 -1.94 -25.76
N GLN A 294 -6.12 -3.02 -25.06
CA GLN A 294 -7.09 -4.00 -25.56
C GLN A 294 -8.50 -3.40 -25.60
N GLU A 295 -8.88 -2.64 -24.58
CA GLU A 295 -10.16 -1.92 -24.56
C GLU A 295 -10.25 -0.86 -25.68
N LEU A 296 -9.16 -0.14 -25.97
CA LEU A 296 -9.10 0.81 -27.08
C LEU A 296 -9.29 0.12 -28.45
N ARG A 297 -8.70 -1.06 -28.64
CA ARG A 297 -8.93 -1.88 -29.84
C ARG A 297 -10.36 -2.42 -29.92
N GLY A 298 -10.96 -2.77 -28.80
CA GLY A 298 -12.38 -3.13 -28.72
C GLY A 298 -13.27 -1.97 -29.14
N HIS A 299 -12.98 -0.76 -28.64
CA HIS A 299 -13.70 0.47 -28.98
C HIS A 299 -13.62 0.81 -30.47
N LEU A 300 -12.42 0.73 -31.07
CA LEU A 300 -12.24 0.95 -32.51
C LEU A 300 -12.99 -0.08 -33.37
N ARG A 301 -13.06 -1.35 -32.94
CA ARG A 301 -13.87 -2.38 -33.63
C ARG A 301 -15.37 -2.11 -33.48
N GLY A 302 -15.82 -1.65 -32.31
CA GLY A 302 -17.21 -1.26 -32.06
C GLY A 302 -17.65 -0.05 -32.88
N ILE A 303 -16.78 0.96 -33.02
CA ILE A 303 -16.98 2.13 -33.91
C ILE A 303 -16.99 1.68 -35.38
N ALA A 304 -16.05 0.82 -35.80
CA ALA A 304 -16.01 0.31 -37.17
C ALA A 304 -17.27 -0.50 -37.54
N GLN A 305 -17.87 -1.21 -36.57
CA GLN A 305 -19.13 -1.93 -36.77
C GLN A 305 -20.37 -1.04 -36.75
N THR A 306 -20.33 0.12 -36.07
CA THR A 306 -21.45 1.09 -36.02
C THR A 306 -21.42 2.11 -37.17
N GLN A 307 -20.28 2.29 -37.84
CA GLN A 307 -20.16 3.11 -39.06
C GLN A 307 -20.37 2.35 -40.38
N LEU A 308 -20.59 1.03 -40.36
CA LEU A 308 -21.18 0.34 -41.51
C LEU A 308 -22.61 0.86 -41.67
N PRO A 309 -22.93 1.57 -42.77
CA PRO A 309 -24.28 2.08 -42.96
C PRO A 309 -25.22 0.89 -42.99
N TRP A 310 -26.35 1.01 -42.30
CA TRP A 310 -27.55 0.22 -42.58
C TRP A 310 -28.02 0.53 -44.01
N GLY A 311 -27.31 -0.01 -45.00
CA GLY A 311 -27.58 0.13 -46.42
C GLY A 311 -28.27 -1.13 -46.93
N GLY A 312 -29.44 -1.45 -46.39
CA GLY A 312 -30.37 -2.38 -47.01
C GLY A 312 -31.02 -1.75 -48.26
N ALA A 313 -30.23 -1.22 -49.19
CA ALA A 313 -30.71 -0.78 -50.50
C ALA A 313 -30.60 -1.97 -51.46
N ARG A 314 -31.76 -2.54 -51.75
CA ARG A 314 -31.94 -3.61 -52.74
C ARG A 314 -31.57 -3.05 -54.13
N ALA A 315 -30.37 -3.36 -54.63
CA ALA A 315 -29.98 -3.00 -55.98
C ALA A 315 -30.80 -3.82 -57.01
N PRO A 316 -31.30 -3.22 -58.11
CA PRO A 316 -32.03 -3.95 -59.13
C PRO A 316 -31.07 -4.85 -59.93
N ARG A 317 -31.50 -6.09 -60.19
CA ARG A 317 -30.77 -7.05 -61.04
C ARG A 317 -30.71 -6.53 -62.48
N GLY A 318 -29.56 -5.97 -62.88
CA GLY A 318 -29.17 -5.76 -64.27
C GLY A 318 -28.33 -6.93 -64.80
N ARG A 319 -28.65 -7.41 -66.00
CA ARG A 319 -28.03 -8.54 -66.69
C ARG A 319 -26.56 -8.29 -67.05
N ALA A 320 -25.76 -9.34 -66.79
CA ALA A 320 -24.70 -9.96 -67.60
C ALA A 320 -23.81 -9.12 -68.54
N GLY A 321 -22.48 -9.29 -68.36
CA GLY A 321 -21.50 -9.27 -69.46
C GLY A 321 -20.09 -8.82 -69.05
N GLY A 322 -19.09 -9.72 -69.06
CA GLY A 322 -17.67 -9.37 -69.17
C GLY A 322 -16.71 -9.97 -68.11
N HIS A 323 -15.93 -10.97 -68.53
CA HIS A 323 -14.81 -11.69 -67.87
C HIS A 323 -13.55 -10.81 -67.58
N PRO A 324 -12.42 -11.32 -67.02
CA PRO A 324 -12.19 -11.98 -65.72
C PRO A 324 -10.95 -11.41 -64.97
N VAL A 325 -10.90 -11.43 -63.62
CA VAL A 325 -9.59 -11.30 -62.93
C VAL A 325 -9.50 -12.22 -61.71
N HIS A 326 -8.47 -13.07 -61.75
CA HIS A 326 -7.92 -13.87 -60.66
C HIS A 326 -7.73 -13.08 -59.36
N ARG A 327 -8.16 -13.66 -58.22
CA ARG A 327 -7.28 -14.08 -57.11
C ARG A 327 -8.09 -14.69 -55.95
N THR A 328 -8.02 -16.02 -55.90
CA THR A 328 -7.87 -16.87 -54.70
C THR A 328 -8.69 -16.55 -53.45
N LEU A 329 -9.80 -17.28 -53.34
CA LEU A 329 -10.35 -17.85 -52.12
C LEU A 329 -9.26 -18.55 -51.28
N ALA A 330 -9.22 -18.24 -49.98
CA ALA A 330 -9.14 -19.24 -48.90
C ALA A 330 -9.18 -18.53 -47.54
N GLN A 331 -10.36 -18.47 -46.93
CA GLN A 331 -10.62 -18.78 -45.50
C GLN A 331 -12.04 -18.34 -45.12
N GLN A 332 -13.01 -19.12 -45.58
CA GLN A 332 -14.11 -19.54 -44.73
C GLN A 332 -13.67 -20.89 -44.12
N VAL A 333 -13.90 -21.13 -42.82
CA VAL A 333 -14.79 -22.18 -42.25
C VAL A 333 -14.65 -22.11 -40.71
N TRP A 334 -15.77 -22.38 -40.01
CA TRP A 334 -15.99 -22.64 -38.57
C TRP A 334 -16.35 -21.39 -37.76
N LEU A 335 -17.56 -21.17 -37.22
CA LEU A 335 -18.67 -22.05 -36.79
C LEU A 335 -20.03 -21.31 -36.82
N GLY A 336 -21.12 -22.09 -36.90
CA GLY A 336 -22.51 -21.65 -37.09
C GLY A 336 -23.21 -20.92 -35.93
N PRO A 337 -24.52 -20.65 -36.07
CA PRO A 337 -25.23 -19.64 -35.29
C PRO A 337 -25.80 -20.22 -33.99
N SER A 338 -25.21 -19.85 -32.87
CA SER A 338 -25.89 -19.94 -31.56
C SER A 338 -26.58 -18.60 -31.30
N ARG A 339 -27.91 -18.58 -31.44
CA ARG A 339 -28.75 -17.45 -31.01
C ARG A 339 -28.49 -17.16 -29.53
N PRO A 340 -28.06 -15.95 -29.11
CA PRO A 340 -28.29 -15.51 -27.76
C PRO A 340 -29.69 -14.90 -27.68
N LEU A 341 -30.45 -15.38 -26.69
CA LEU A 341 -31.69 -14.78 -26.22
C LEU A 341 -31.52 -13.27 -26.02
N LEU A 342 -32.54 -12.52 -26.42
CA LEU A 342 -32.71 -11.09 -26.18
C LEU A 342 -32.50 -10.76 -24.69
N PHE A 343 -31.31 -10.27 -24.35
CA PHE A 343 -31.11 -9.42 -23.19
C PHE A 343 -31.18 -7.96 -23.65
N PRO A 344 -31.91 -7.08 -22.94
CA PRO A 344 -32.05 -5.69 -23.35
C PRO A 344 -30.69 -4.99 -23.32
N ARG A 345 -30.44 -4.16 -24.35
CA ARG A 345 -29.30 -3.22 -24.48
C ARG A 345 -29.25 -2.25 -23.30
N ALA A 346 -28.76 -2.69 -22.14
CA ALA A 346 -28.46 -1.83 -21.00
C ALA A 346 -26.93 -1.73 -20.85
N LEU A 347 -26.41 -0.52 -21.07
CA LEU A 347 -25.05 -0.07 -20.71
C LEU A 347 -23.91 -1.07 -20.95
N SER A 348 -23.44 -1.17 -22.20
CA SER A 348 -22.13 -1.76 -22.46
C SER A 348 -21.04 -0.73 -22.11
N ILE A 349 -20.63 -0.73 -20.83
CA ILE A 349 -19.58 0.13 -20.29
C ILE A 349 -18.22 -0.41 -20.75
N HIS A 350 -17.78 0.04 -21.94
CA HIS A 350 -16.42 -0.21 -22.46
C HIS A 350 -15.58 1.04 -22.28
N GLN A 351 -14.89 1.14 -21.13
CA GLN A 351 -13.92 2.18 -20.84
C GLN A 351 -12.65 1.57 -20.23
N PRO A 352 -11.46 2.11 -20.53
CA PRO A 352 -10.18 1.52 -20.17
C PRO A 352 -9.88 1.54 -18.66
N CYS A 353 -10.72 2.20 -17.84
CA CYS A 353 -10.60 2.25 -16.36
C CYS A 353 -11.45 1.21 -15.59
N VAL A 354 -12.31 0.45 -16.27
CA VAL A 354 -13.05 -0.71 -15.69
C VAL A 354 -12.14 -1.77 -15.00
N PRO A 355 -10.90 -2.04 -15.43
CA PRO A 355 -10.04 -3.03 -14.78
C PRO A 355 -9.55 -2.60 -13.40
N LEU A 356 -9.27 -1.30 -13.22
CA LEU A 356 -8.95 -0.69 -11.91
C LEU A 356 -10.10 -0.93 -10.93
N PHE A 357 -11.33 -0.78 -11.42
CA PHE A 357 -12.55 -1.00 -10.64
C PHE A 357 -12.78 -2.47 -10.27
N ASN A 358 -12.60 -3.39 -11.22
CA ASN A 358 -12.67 -4.83 -10.94
C ASN A 358 -11.60 -5.26 -9.93
N GLY A 359 -10.40 -4.65 -9.98
CA GLY A 359 -9.36 -4.83 -8.97
C GLY A 359 -9.78 -4.33 -7.59
N CYS A 360 -10.39 -3.13 -7.50
CA CYS A 360 -10.90 -2.57 -6.24
C CYS A 360 -12.04 -3.41 -5.63
N LEU A 361 -13.01 -3.83 -6.44
CA LEU A 361 -14.09 -4.71 -5.99
C LEU A 361 -13.55 -6.03 -5.47
N LEU A 362 -12.68 -6.69 -6.25
CA LEU A 362 -12.03 -7.93 -5.84
C LEU A 362 -11.26 -7.72 -4.54
N SER A 363 -10.55 -6.60 -4.42
CA SER A 363 -9.83 -6.19 -3.21
C SER A 363 -10.76 -6.07 -2.00
N THR A 364 -11.87 -5.35 -2.11
CA THR A 364 -12.86 -5.23 -1.02
C THR A 364 -13.45 -6.58 -0.64
N TYR A 365 -13.82 -7.42 -1.62
CA TYR A 365 -14.35 -8.76 -1.34
C TYR A 365 -13.30 -9.66 -0.68
N CYS A 366 -12.06 -9.65 -1.16
CA CYS A 366 -10.96 -10.41 -0.57
C CYS A 366 -10.69 -9.96 0.87
N VAL A 367 -10.69 -8.65 1.14
CA VAL A 367 -10.49 -8.12 2.50
C VAL A 367 -11.68 -8.45 3.40
N GLN A 368 -12.91 -8.36 2.90
CA GLN A 368 -14.10 -8.70 3.67
C GLN A 368 -14.15 -10.20 3.97
N ALA A 369 -13.86 -11.06 2.99
CA ALA A 369 -13.72 -12.50 3.17
C ALA A 369 -12.59 -12.84 4.15
N TRP A 370 -11.46 -12.14 4.06
CA TRP A 370 -10.34 -12.26 4.99
C TRP A 370 -10.74 -11.85 6.41
N CYS A 371 -11.35 -10.68 6.59
CA CYS A 371 -11.85 -10.20 7.88
C CYS A 371 -12.87 -11.17 8.50
N LEU A 372 -13.73 -11.79 7.69
CA LEU A 372 -14.66 -12.82 8.16
C LEU A 372 -13.93 -14.10 8.55
N ALA A 373 -12.98 -14.57 7.73
CA ALA A 373 -12.21 -15.78 7.98
C ALA A 373 -11.32 -15.68 9.23
N ILE A 374 -10.83 -14.47 9.54
CA ILE A 374 -9.87 -14.23 10.62
C ILE A 374 -10.49 -13.53 11.82
N SER A 375 -11.77 -13.15 11.75
CA SER A 375 -12.52 -12.54 12.87
C SER A 375 -12.36 -13.31 14.19
N GLY A 376 -12.50 -14.65 14.14
CA GLY A 376 -12.35 -15.51 15.32
C GLY A 376 -10.90 -15.83 15.72
N GLU A 377 -9.92 -15.45 14.89
CA GLU A 377 -8.49 -15.56 15.21
C GLU A 377 -7.93 -14.23 15.74
N LEU A 378 -8.31 -13.08 15.18
CA LEU A 378 -7.96 -11.75 15.71
C LEU A 378 -8.36 -11.59 17.19
N GLU A 379 -9.52 -12.11 17.58
CA GLU A 379 -9.94 -12.15 18.99
C GLU A 379 -9.04 -13.03 19.87
N ARG A 380 -8.54 -14.16 19.35
CA ARG A 380 -7.56 -15.01 20.06
C ARG A 380 -6.19 -14.34 20.19
N TRP A 381 -5.91 -13.33 19.37
CA TRP A 381 -4.59 -12.68 19.24
C TRP A 381 -4.57 -11.31 19.93
N GLY A 382 -5.64 -10.97 20.67
CA GLY A 382 -5.75 -9.73 21.44
C GLY A 382 -6.10 -8.48 20.62
N LEU A 383 -6.48 -8.63 19.35
CA LEU A 383 -6.85 -7.53 18.45
C LEU A 383 -8.38 -7.37 18.33
N GLY A 384 -9.10 -7.57 19.44
CA GLY A 384 -10.57 -7.56 19.51
C GLY A 384 -11.23 -6.20 19.18
N PRO A 385 -12.56 -6.18 18.92
CA PRO A 385 -13.26 -5.01 18.39
C PRO A 385 -13.63 -3.98 19.48
N LEU A 386 -13.50 -2.70 19.11
CA LEU A 386 -14.18 -1.51 19.67
C LEU A 386 -14.00 -1.19 21.18
N GLY A 387 -13.32 -0.07 21.45
CA GLY A 387 -13.50 0.74 22.66
C GLY A 387 -12.21 1.03 23.42
N ALA A 388 -11.74 2.29 23.35
CA ALA A 388 -10.71 2.85 24.25
C ALA A 388 -11.02 2.56 25.75
N PRO A 389 -10.03 2.51 26.67
CA PRO A 389 -8.79 3.29 26.62
C PRO A 389 -7.49 2.49 26.79
N CYS A 390 -6.55 2.71 25.88
CA CYS A 390 -5.12 2.50 26.10
C CYS A 390 -4.49 3.68 26.90
N LEU A 391 -5.29 4.36 27.74
CA LEU A 391 -4.85 5.47 28.60
C LEU A 391 -4.63 5.03 30.06
N GLU A 392 -4.99 3.79 30.40
CA GLU A 392 -4.99 3.31 31.80
C GLU A 392 -3.78 2.46 32.17
N ALA A 393 -2.94 2.09 31.19
CA ALA A 393 -1.69 1.37 31.43
C ALA A 393 -0.50 2.29 31.80
N VAL A 394 -0.65 3.61 31.72
CA VAL A 394 0.40 4.60 32.05
C VAL A 394 0.30 5.11 33.51
N ASN A 395 -0.75 4.77 34.27
CA ASN A 395 -0.98 5.35 35.61
C ASN A 395 -0.99 4.36 36.79
N ARG A 396 -0.35 3.19 36.68
CA ARG A 396 0.01 2.38 37.87
C ARG A 396 1.50 2.46 38.17
N LYS A 397 1.93 3.60 38.73
CA LYS A 397 3.08 3.59 39.64
C LYS A 397 2.66 2.90 40.94
N PRO A 398 3.45 1.96 41.50
CA PRO A 398 3.36 1.65 42.91
C PRO A 398 4.15 2.71 43.67
N ILE A 399 3.48 3.72 44.23
CA ILE A 399 4.05 4.51 45.32
C ILE A 399 3.39 4.03 46.60
N LYS A 400 4.07 3.12 47.31
CA LYS A 400 4.07 3.09 48.77
C LYS A 400 5.48 2.79 49.24
N THR A 401 6.29 3.85 49.27
CA THR A 401 7.40 3.97 50.21
C THR A 401 6.80 4.24 51.59
N GLN A 402 7.03 3.37 52.57
CA GLN A 402 7.21 3.82 53.95
C GLN A 402 8.32 3.00 54.60
N LEU A 403 9.37 3.72 54.94
CA LEU A 403 10.44 3.33 55.84
C LEU A 403 9.87 2.97 57.22
N GLN A 404 10.48 1.95 57.81
CA GLN A 404 10.89 1.86 59.22
C GLN A 404 10.14 2.73 60.24
N THR A 405 9.34 2.07 61.08
CA THR A 405 9.33 2.33 62.52
C THR A 405 9.46 0.99 63.24
N GLY A 406 10.53 0.86 64.03
CA GLY A 406 10.69 -0.24 64.96
C GLY A 406 9.70 -0.11 66.11
N ALA A 407 9.05 -1.21 66.47
CA ALA A 407 8.51 -1.46 67.80
C ALA A 407 8.06 -2.93 67.91
N GLY A 408 8.82 -3.70 68.67
CA GLY A 408 8.33 -4.76 69.57
C GLY A 408 7.58 -5.95 68.99
N LEU A 409 8.28 -7.08 68.84
CA LEU A 409 7.71 -8.40 69.12
C LEU A 409 8.70 -9.21 69.99
N PRO A 410 8.23 -9.87 71.06
CA PRO A 410 9.07 -10.54 72.04
C PRO A 410 9.48 -11.93 71.56
N TRP A 411 10.78 -12.23 71.65
CA TRP A 411 11.29 -13.60 71.65
C TRP A 411 11.35 -14.08 73.11
N GLN A 412 10.46 -15.01 73.46
CA GLN A 412 10.56 -15.82 74.67
C GLN A 412 11.48 -17.01 74.40
N SER A 413 12.50 -17.14 75.25
CA SER A 413 13.37 -18.29 75.40
C SER A 413 12.68 -19.38 76.22
N SER A 414 12.71 -20.62 75.73
CA SER A 414 12.61 -21.83 76.55
C SER A 414 13.04 -23.04 75.72
N GLY A 415 14.13 -23.69 76.13
CA GLY A 415 14.68 -24.91 75.53
C GLY A 415 16.19 -24.83 75.34
#